data_AF-A0A970Q893-F1
#
_entry.id   AF-A0A970Q893-F1
#
_cell.length_a   1.000
_cell.length_b   1.000
_cell.length_c   1.000
_cell.angle_alpha   90.00
_cell.angle_beta   90.00
_cell.angle_gamma   90.00
#
_symmetry.space_group_name_H-M   'P 1'
#
loop_
_entity.id
_entity.type
_entity.pdbx_description
1 polymer ?
#
loop_
_entity_poly.entity_id
_entity_poly.type
_entity_poly.pdbx_seq_one_letter_code
_entity_poly.pdbx_strand_id
1 'polypeptide(L)' 'MAGLTPEQAKADALARFADLGPDHINCAQAIVHYALLVMGGDPRLTTAARYLGGGVVSMGEICGVITGTALALGLRD' A
#
# COMPACT_ATOMS: atom_id res chain seq x y z
N MET A 1 -14.89 -5.02 -10.80
CA MET A 1 -13.97 -5.10 -11.96
C MET A 1 -12.93 -6.14 -11.62
N ALA A 2 -12.45 -6.93 -12.59
CA ALA A 2 -11.34 -7.85 -12.30
C ALA A 2 -10.10 -7.02 -11.89
N GLY A 3 -9.46 -7.39 -10.79
CA GLY A 3 -8.21 -6.76 -10.35
C GLY A 3 -7.05 -7.06 -11.29
N LEU A 4 -5.92 -6.38 -11.07
CA LEU A 4 -4.67 -6.68 -11.76
C LEU A 4 -4.12 -8.04 -11.32
N THR A 5 -3.25 -8.64 -12.15
CA THR A 5 -2.49 -9.81 -11.69
C THR A 5 -1.54 -9.40 -10.56
N PRO A 6 -1.15 -10.33 -9.66
CA PRO A 6 -0.17 -10.05 -8.62
C PRO A 6 1.13 -9.42 -9.16
N GLU A 7 1.63 -9.89 -10.31
CA GLU A 7 2.85 -9.35 -10.91
C GLU A 7 2.68 -7.89 -11.37
N GLN A 8 1.55 -7.57 -11.99
CA GLN A 8 1.23 -6.22 -12.44
C GLN A 8 1.04 -5.27 -11.25
N ALA A 9 0.26 -5.69 -10.26
CA ALA A 9 0.02 -4.91 -9.04
C ALA A 9 1.32 -4.68 -8.26
N LYS A 10 2.20 -5.68 -8.21
CA LYS A 10 3.52 -5.55 -7.57
C LYS A 10 4.39 -4.54 -8.31
N ALA A 11 4.46 -4.63 -9.64
CA ALA A 11 5.24 -3.70 -10.44
C ALA A 11 4.77 -2.26 -10.25
N ASP A 12 3.46 -2.03 -10.25
CA ASP A 12 2.87 -0.70 -10.03
C ASP A 12 3.16 -0.16 -8.62
N ALA A 13 2.96 -0.99 -7.57
CA ALA A 13 3.25 -0.60 -6.20
C ALA A 13 4.74 -0.27 -5.98
N LEU A 14 5.65 -1.05 -6.58
CA LEU A 14 7.09 -0.80 -6.50
C LEU A 14 7.49 0.46 -7.28
N ALA A 15 6.87 0.73 -8.44
CA ALA A 15 7.14 1.94 -9.21
C ALA A 15 6.79 3.19 -8.39
N ARG A 16 5.63 3.20 -7.73
CA ARG A 16 5.22 4.32 -6.86
C ARG A 16 6.05 4.42 -5.58
N PHE A 17 6.49 3.30 -5.02
CA PHE A 17 7.40 3.31 -3.88
C PHE A 17 8.78 3.88 -4.24
N ALA A 18 9.28 3.61 -5.44
CA ALA A 18 10.54 4.13 -5.96
C ALA A 18 10.45 5.57 -6.49
N ASP A 19 9.24 6.10 -6.68
CA ASP A 19 9.02 7.48 -7.11
C ASP A 19 9.64 8.47 -6.11
N LEU A 20 10.27 9.53 -6.61
CA LEU A 20 10.90 10.59 -5.80
C LEU A 20 10.10 11.89 -5.82
N GLY A 21 8.96 11.90 -6.53
CA GLY A 21 8.09 13.03 -6.75
C GLY A 21 6.79 12.94 -5.93
N PRO A 22 5.72 13.62 -6.38
CA PRO A 22 4.47 13.73 -5.64
C PRO A 22 3.68 12.41 -5.55
N ASP A 23 4.00 11.43 -6.40
CA ASP A 23 3.32 10.14 -6.44
C ASP A 23 3.97 9.09 -5.52
N HIS A 24 5.05 9.47 -4.83
CA HIS A 24 5.72 8.64 -3.84
C HIS A 24 4.75 8.13 -2.76
N ILE A 25 4.83 6.83 -2.51
CA ILE A 25 4.08 6.18 -1.43
C ILE A 25 5.04 5.46 -0.48
N ASN A 26 4.73 5.46 0.81
CA ASN A 26 5.53 4.75 1.81
C ASN A 26 5.31 3.22 1.75
N CYS A 27 6.07 2.47 2.56
CA CYS A 27 6.01 1.00 2.57
C CYS A 27 4.63 0.43 2.98
N ALA A 28 3.91 1.07 3.89
CA ALA A 28 2.56 0.66 4.28
C ALA A 28 1.53 0.97 3.19
N GLN A 29 1.65 2.12 2.54
CA GLN A 29 0.82 2.48 1.39
C GLN A 29 1.08 1.55 0.20
N ALA A 30 2.33 1.14 -0.06
CA ALA A 30 2.68 0.24 -1.15
C ALA A 30 1.96 -1.11 -1.05
N ILE A 31 1.90 -1.71 0.14
CA ILE A 31 1.23 -3.00 0.31
C ILE A 31 -0.31 -2.88 0.25
N VAL A 32 -0.86 -1.77 0.76
CA VAL A 32 -2.30 -1.48 0.65
C VAL A 32 -2.69 -1.25 -0.81
N HIS A 33 -1.92 -0.44 -1.53
CA HIS A 33 -2.12 -0.17 -2.95
C HIS A 33 -2.07 -1.46 -3.78
N TYR A 34 -1.04 -2.29 -3.55
CA TYR A 34 -0.94 -3.63 -4.14
C TYR A 34 -2.20 -4.46 -3.91
N ALA A 35 -2.65 -4.57 -2.65
CA ALA A 35 -3.80 -5.39 -2.29
C ALA A 35 -5.09 -4.88 -2.95
N LEU A 36 -5.31 -3.56 -2.95
CA LEU A 36 -6.45 -2.92 -3.61
C LEU A 36 -6.45 -3.21 -5.12
N LEU A 37 -5.31 -3.12 -5.79
CA LEU A 37 -5.19 -3.44 -7.21
C LEU A 37 -5.50 -4.91 -7.52
N VAL A 38 -4.98 -5.84 -6.71
CA VAL A 38 -5.26 -7.28 -6.87
C VAL A 38 -6.73 -7.60 -6.64
N MET A 39 -7.36 -6.94 -5.66
CA MET A 39 -8.78 -7.15 -5.31
C MET A 39 -9.75 -6.39 -6.23
N GLY A 40 -9.25 -5.50 -7.10
CA GLY A 40 -10.09 -4.60 -7.88
C GLY A 40 -10.84 -3.56 -7.02
N GLY A 41 -10.27 -3.21 -5.85
CA GLY A 41 -10.78 -2.18 -4.93
C GLY A 41 -10.40 -0.76 -5.36
N ASP A 42 -10.88 0.23 -4.61
CA ASP A 42 -10.61 1.65 -4.89
C ASP A 42 -9.18 2.05 -4.48
N PRO A 43 -8.28 2.38 -5.42
CA PRO A 43 -6.90 2.75 -5.10
C PRO A 43 -6.76 3.98 -4.21
N ARG A 44 -7.79 4.84 -4.13
CA ARG A 44 -7.78 6.04 -3.27
C ARG A 44 -7.69 5.69 -1.79
N LEU A 45 -8.16 4.49 -1.39
CA LEU A 45 -8.08 3.98 -0.02
C LEU A 45 -6.64 3.76 0.46
N THR A 46 -5.66 3.77 -0.45
CA THR A 46 -4.22 3.81 -0.11
C THR A 46 -3.85 4.93 0.86
N THR A 47 -4.59 6.06 0.85
CA THR A 47 -4.34 7.16 1.78
C THR A 47 -4.63 6.82 3.24
N ALA A 48 -5.40 5.77 3.53
CA ALA A 48 -5.62 5.28 4.90
C ALA A 48 -4.31 4.84 5.59
N ALA A 49 -3.29 4.45 4.82
CA ALA A 49 -1.97 4.04 5.33
C ALA A 49 -0.92 5.17 5.36
N ARG A 50 -1.32 6.43 5.12
CA ARG A 50 -0.39 7.57 4.97
C ARG A 50 0.56 7.74 6.16
N TYR A 51 0.08 7.49 7.37
CA TYR A 51 0.83 7.66 8.62
C TYR A 51 1.26 6.33 9.24
N LEU A 52 1.50 5.31 8.41
CA LEU A 52 1.97 3.99 8.87
C LEU A 52 3.39 3.66 8.35
N GLY A 53 4.04 4.59 7.65
CA GLY A 53 5.37 4.42 7.09
C GLY A 53 6.49 4.44 8.14
N GLY A 54 7.61 3.79 7.83
CA GLY A 54 8.83 3.89 8.64
C GLY A 54 8.70 3.34 10.08
N GLY A 55 7.80 2.40 10.32
CA GLY A 55 7.58 1.90 11.68
C GLY A 55 6.28 2.41 12.34
N VAL A 56 5.66 3.41 11.70
CA VAL A 56 4.37 4.09 11.91
C VAL A 56 4.53 5.58 11.59
N VAL A 57 5.36 6.34 12.30
CA VAL A 57 5.76 7.69 11.86
C VAL A 57 7.25 7.84 12.09
N SER A 58 8.04 6.98 11.43
CA SER A 58 9.50 6.91 11.62
C SER A 58 9.95 6.58 13.04
N MET A 59 9.08 5.99 13.86
CA MET A 59 9.39 5.60 15.24
C MET A 59 10.08 4.24 15.35
N GLY A 60 10.07 3.42 14.29
CA GLY A 60 10.75 2.11 14.26
C GLY A 60 10.05 0.98 15.01
N GLU A 61 8.85 1.20 15.56
CA GLU A 61 8.13 0.23 16.41
C GLU A 61 7.66 -1.03 15.65
N ILE A 62 6.93 -0.85 14.54
CA ILE A 62 6.33 -1.97 13.80
C ILE A 62 6.42 -1.78 12.28
N CYS A 63 6.83 -2.83 11.57
CA CYS A 63 6.95 -2.79 10.11
C CYS A 63 5.65 -2.31 9.43
N GLY A 64 5.74 -1.20 8.70
CA GLY A 64 4.59 -0.60 8.00
C GLY A 64 3.93 -1.54 6.99
N VAL A 65 4.69 -2.46 6.38
CA VAL A 65 4.14 -3.49 5.48
C VAL A 65 3.20 -4.45 6.23
N ILE A 66 3.54 -4.84 7.46
CA ILE A 66 2.69 -5.75 8.25
C ILE A 66 1.40 -5.02 8.64
N THR A 67 1.51 -3.82 9.21
CA THR A 67 0.34 -3.02 9.59
C THR A 67 -0.52 -2.64 8.38
N GLY A 68 0.09 -2.31 7.25
CA GLY A 68 -0.60 -2.05 5.99
C GLY A 68 -1.33 -3.27 5.45
N THR A 69 -0.77 -4.47 5.60
CA THR A 69 -1.46 -5.72 5.21
C THR A 69 -2.72 -5.94 6.06
N ALA A 70 -2.62 -5.77 7.38
CA ALA A 70 -3.78 -5.87 8.27
C ALA A 70 -4.86 -4.83 7.91
N LEU A 71 -4.45 -3.60 7.60
CA LEU A 71 -5.37 -2.56 7.13
C LEU A 71 -6.05 -2.93 5.81
N ALA A 72 -5.30 -3.44 4.84
CA ALA A 72 -5.85 -3.86 3.54
C ALA A 72 -6.90 -4.96 3.68
N LEU A 73 -6.68 -5.91 4.59
CA LEU A 73 -7.68 -6.94 4.92
C LEU A 73 -8.93 -6.30 5.56
N GLY A 74 -8.76 -5.37 6.49
CA GLY A 74 -9.89 -4.66 7.11
C GLY A 74 -10.66 -3.72 6.17
N LEU A 75 -10.06 -3.30 5.04
CA LEU A 75 -10.74 -2.51 4.00
C LEU A 75 -11.52 -3.38 3.00
N ARG A 76 -11.25 -4.69 2.97
CA ARG A 76 -11.94 -5.66 2.12
C ARG A 76 -13.30 -6.04 2.71
N ASP A 77 -13.35 -6.19 4.02
CA ASP A 77 -14.52 -6.64 4.79
C ASP A 77 -15.39 -5.44 5.26
#